data_AF-W2L140-F1
#
_entry.id   AF-W2L140-F1
#
_cell.length_a   1.000
_cell.length_b   1.000
_cell.length_c   1.000
_cell.angle_alpha   90.00
_cell.angle_beta   90.00
_cell.angle_gamma   90.00
#
_symmetry.space_group_name_H-M   'P 1'
#
loop_
_entity.id
_entity.type
_entity.pdbx_description
1 polymer ?
#
loop_
_entity_poly.entity_id
_entity_poly.type
_entity_poly.pdbx_seq_one_letter_code
_entity_poly.pdbx_strand_id
1 'polypeptide(L)'
;MLQNLVILTVVFLVASIERCDAVSSVAGADQIKCSKHATLSIPFGPALVTKSKDKRHLRVNDKATGQDDAEARDITLGSVISASAKAMRMKAKLNMMLLRGLKPDRVLKKLKVVRMTDKNFNNFARFYAQYRAKYASKKPDLPTSAEDVILLPKLKGWLGQRLLPSQVKFNLKELASTNVNKYLQLYLKDADNIVILPMLERWKGQKILPSQFKNNLNEIGVTDTTRYMEWYMRNGGDDIVMAKLRKWVSEDVPMENIVTKLEKIGVLDTTKYVDWYRESIIMAKLRKWLSEDVPVENVISKLEKIGVTDTTKFVEWYMRNGRDAPVIAKLQKWVNQGLYPPQIVAKLQQTGTTGLQRYFKVIGNMYGKRQAELSRRRGN
;
A
#
# COMPACT_ATOMS: atom_id res chain seq x y z
N MET A 1 57.58 -3.22 -47.43
CA MET A 1 58.63 -3.79 -46.55
C MET A 1 57.91 -4.20 -45.27
N LEU A 2 57.40 -5.42 -45.07
CA LEU A 2 57.90 -6.79 -45.32
C LEU A 2 58.87 -7.25 -44.21
N GLN A 3 58.58 -8.44 -43.65
CA GLN A 3 59.28 -9.23 -42.60
C GLN A 3 58.82 -8.94 -41.14
N ASN A 4 58.17 -9.86 -40.39
CA ASN A 4 58.50 -11.25 -39.93
C ASN A 4 59.33 -11.23 -38.63
N LEU A 5 59.28 -12.16 -37.64
CA LEU A 5 58.64 -13.47 -37.37
C LEU A 5 58.58 -13.58 -35.78
N VAL A 6 57.52 -14.00 -35.05
CA VAL A 6 57.06 -15.38 -34.68
C VAL A 6 57.78 -16.09 -33.50
N ILE A 7 56.99 -16.64 -32.54
CA ILE A 7 57.29 -17.70 -31.51
C ILE A 7 58.19 -17.28 -30.30
N LEU A 8 58.01 -17.72 -29.01
CA LEU A 8 57.42 -18.93 -28.38
C LEU A 8 56.64 -18.65 -27.06
N THR A 9 55.76 -19.58 -26.67
CA THR A 9 54.93 -19.69 -25.44
C THR A 9 55.62 -20.24 -24.18
N VAL A 10 55.05 -19.98 -22.97
CA VAL A 10 54.99 -20.83 -21.72
C VAL A 10 54.41 -19.97 -20.55
N VAL A 11 53.61 -20.38 -19.54
CA VAL A 11 52.67 -21.51 -19.24
C VAL A 11 51.73 -21.09 -18.06
N PHE A 12 50.40 -21.21 -18.19
CA PHE A 12 49.32 -21.39 -17.14
C PHE A 12 49.24 -20.46 -15.88
N LEU A 13 48.18 -20.42 -15.03
CA LEU A 13 46.99 -21.27 -14.80
C LEU A 13 45.79 -20.46 -14.19
N VAL A 14 44.55 -20.58 -14.74
CA VAL A 14 43.21 -20.61 -14.05
C VAL A 14 42.72 -19.36 -13.24
N ALA A 15 41.43 -18.98 -13.19
CA ALA A 15 40.17 -19.63 -13.56
C ALA A 15 39.21 -18.73 -14.39
N SER A 16 38.31 -19.36 -15.13
CA SER A 16 37.37 -18.72 -16.07
C SER A 16 35.98 -18.38 -15.48
N ILE A 17 35.30 -17.46 -16.18
CA ILE A 17 33.85 -17.31 -16.22
C ILE A 17 33.22 -18.55 -16.90
N GLU A 18 32.06 -19.03 -16.43
CA GLU A 18 30.99 -19.47 -17.37
C GLU A 18 29.57 -19.51 -16.75
N ARG A 19 28.58 -19.66 -17.63
CA ARG A 19 27.11 -19.55 -17.42
C ARG A 19 26.43 -20.87 -17.79
N CYS A 20 25.26 -21.11 -17.17
CA CYS A 20 24.24 -22.12 -17.58
C CYS A 20 24.73 -23.59 -17.49
N ASP A 21 23.94 -24.57 -17.08
CA ASP A 21 22.55 -24.86 -17.46
C ASP A 21 21.76 -25.60 -16.36
N ALA A 22 20.50 -25.95 -16.65
CA ALA A 22 19.58 -26.65 -15.73
C ALA A 22 19.48 -28.17 -15.96
N VAL A 23 18.71 -28.85 -15.08
CA VAL A 23 18.08 -30.18 -15.21
C VAL A 23 18.76 -31.40 -14.50
N SER A 24 18.30 -31.64 -13.27
CA SER A 24 17.76 -32.91 -12.72
C SER A 24 18.51 -34.27 -12.80
N SER A 25 18.90 -34.79 -11.63
CA SER A 25 18.53 -36.13 -11.09
C SER A 25 18.84 -36.17 -9.58
N VAL A 26 17.88 -36.30 -8.65
CA VAL A 26 17.10 -37.49 -8.23
C VAL A 26 17.94 -38.61 -7.59
N ALA A 27 17.99 -38.59 -6.25
CA ALA A 27 18.11 -39.76 -5.36
C ALA A 27 17.61 -39.34 -3.96
N GLY A 28 16.64 -39.99 -3.32
CA GLY A 28 15.73 -41.02 -3.84
C GLY A 28 14.57 -41.28 -2.87
N ALA A 29 13.48 -41.83 -3.39
CA ALA A 29 12.49 -42.67 -2.71
C ALA A 29 11.56 -43.24 -3.79
N ASP A 30 11.39 -44.56 -3.84
CA ASP A 30 10.79 -45.25 -4.98
C ASP A 30 9.27 -45.06 -5.15
N GLN A 31 8.88 -44.87 -6.41
CA GLN A 31 8.03 -45.78 -7.20
C GLN A 31 7.25 -46.89 -6.41
N ILE A 32 6.01 -47.28 -6.72
CA ILE A 32 5.27 -47.17 -8.00
C ILE A 32 3.76 -47.53 -7.87
N LYS A 33 2.99 -47.26 -8.94
CA LYS A 33 1.69 -47.83 -9.37
C LYS A 33 0.36 -47.34 -8.76
N CYS A 34 -0.53 -46.99 -9.69
CA CYS A 34 -1.98 -46.86 -9.51
C CYS A 34 -2.64 -48.23 -9.27
N SER A 35 -3.73 -48.26 -8.48
CA SER A 35 -4.80 -49.25 -8.65
C SER A 35 -6.15 -48.67 -8.21
N LYS A 36 -7.23 -49.26 -8.71
CA LYS A 36 -8.62 -48.91 -8.40
C LYS A 36 -9.11 -49.63 -7.13
N HIS A 37 -10.29 -49.20 -6.69
CA HIS A 37 -11.23 -49.85 -5.75
C HIS A 37 -11.07 -49.65 -4.24
N ALA A 38 -12.24 -49.32 -3.68
CA ALA A 38 -12.77 -49.63 -2.35
C ALA A 38 -12.29 -48.83 -1.12
N THR A 39 -13.06 -48.71 -0.03
CA THR A 39 -14.54 -48.55 0.22
C THR A 39 -14.66 -48.17 1.72
N LEU A 40 -15.73 -47.48 2.14
CA LEU A 40 -16.11 -47.18 3.55
C LEU A 40 -15.22 -46.14 4.28
N SER A 41 -15.71 -45.38 5.27
CA SER A 41 -17.03 -45.39 5.94
C SER A 41 -17.55 -43.99 6.28
N ILE A 42 -18.80 -43.72 5.90
CA ILE A 42 -19.74 -42.92 6.69
C ILE A 42 -20.95 -43.84 6.92
N PRO A 43 -21.40 -43.98 8.17
CA PRO A 43 -22.84 -43.89 8.38
C PRO A 43 -23.21 -43.19 9.70
N PHE A 44 -24.19 -42.29 9.65
CA PHE A 44 -25.37 -42.38 10.53
C PHE A 44 -26.49 -41.47 10.00
N GLY A 45 -27.46 -42.10 9.36
CA GLY A 45 -28.76 -41.53 9.05
C GLY A 45 -29.79 -42.66 9.05
N PRO A 46 -30.91 -42.56 9.79
CA PRO A 46 -31.96 -43.57 9.74
C PRO A 46 -32.72 -43.51 8.42
N ALA A 47 -33.12 -44.67 7.92
CA ALA A 47 -33.72 -44.83 6.60
C ALA A 47 -35.15 -44.26 6.48
N LEU A 48 -35.50 -43.77 5.29
CA LEU A 48 -36.88 -43.69 4.82
C LEU A 48 -37.08 -44.73 3.72
N VAL A 49 -37.77 -45.82 4.06
CA VAL A 49 -38.09 -46.90 3.12
C VAL A 49 -39.20 -46.46 2.17
N THR A 50 -38.93 -46.50 0.87
CA THR A 50 -39.95 -46.39 -0.17
C THR A 50 -40.58 -47.76 -0.44
N LYS A 51 -41.90 -47.89 -0.25
CA LYS A 51 -42.70 -48.92 -0.95
C LYS A 51 -43.86 -48.27 -1.70
N SER A 52 -44.00 -48.67 -2.95
CA SER A 52 -45.09 -48.29 -3.86
C SER A 52 -46.26 -49.26 -3.73
N LYS A 53 -47.50 -48.74 -3.89
CA LYS A 53 -48.78 -49.37 -4.32
C LYS A 53 -48.94 -50.88 -4.09
N ASP A 54 -50.04 -51.37 -3.51
CA ASP A 54 -51.34 -51.33 -4.22
C ASP A 54 -52.61 -51.58 -3.34
N LYS A 55 -53.74 -51.07 -3.87
CA LYS A 55 -55.17 -51.49 -3.77
C LYS A 55 -55.83 -52.14 -2.51
N ARG A 56 -56.94 -51.48 -2.12
CA ARG A 56 -58.31 -51.98 -1.80
C ARG A 56 -58.54 -52.98 -0.64
N HIS A 57 -59.32 -52.58 0.39
CA HIS A 57 -60.79 -52.83 0.51
C HIS A 57 -61.37 -52.31 1.86
N LEU A 58 -62.71 -52.33 1.99
CA LEU A 58 -63.49 -51.85 3.14
C LEU A 58 -63.29 -52.70 4.41
N ARG A 59 -63.39 -52.07 5.59
CA ARG A 59 -64.48 -52.35 6.55
C ARG A 59 -64.63 -51.27 7.65
N VAL A 60 -65.85 -51.19 8.18
CA VAL A 60 -66.28 -50.38 9.34
C VAL A 60 -66.43 -51.31 10.56
N ASN A 61 -66.69 -50.74 11.75
CA ASN A 61 -66.98 -51.35 13.07
C ASN A 61 -65.73 -51.58 13.98
N ASP A 62 -65.78 -51.41 15.31
CA ASP A 62 -66.67 -50.62 16.20
C ASP A 62 -66.10 -50.64 17.65
N LYS A 63 -66.65 -49.81 18.58
CA LYS A 63 -66.41 -49.79 20.06
C LYS A 63 -65.01 -49.31 20.52
N ALA A 64 -64.86 -48.28 21.38
CA ALA A 64 -65.23 -48.13 22.81
C ALA A 64 -64.43 -49.11 23.71
N THR A 65 -63.71 -48.70 24.76
CA THR A 65 -64.12 -47.88 25.94
C THR A 65 -62.94 -47.24 26.72
N GLY A 66 -63.22 -46.18 27.50
CA GLY A 66 -62.41 -45.69 28.66
C GLY A 66 -61.17 -44.86 28.28
N GLN A 67 -60.99 -43.57 28.58
CA GLN A 67 -61.32 -42.66 29.70
C GLN A 67 -60.11 -42.41 30.62
N ASP A 68 -59.74 -41.11 30.71
CA ASP A 68 -58.74 -40.43 31.58
C ASP A 68 -57.28 -40.96 31.45
N ASP A 69 -56.22 -40.14 31.30
CA ASP A 69 -55.90 -38.89 32.00
C ASP A 69 -55.53 -37.68 31.11
N ALA A 70 -55.46 -36.51 31.75
CA ALA A 70 -55.30 -35.19 31.17
C ALA A 70 -53.84 -34.74 30.87
N GLU A 71 -53.74 -33.64 30.09
CA GLU A 71 -52.68 -32.62 30.13
C GLU A 71 -51.19 -33.04 30.18
N ALA A 72 -50.55 -33.20 29.00
CA ALA A 72 -49.12 -32.81 28.80
C ALA A 72 -48.58 -32.80 27.34
N ARG A 73 -49.39 -32.67 26.26
CA ARG A 73 -48.84 -32.79 24.87
C ARG A 73 -49.25 -31.78 23.79
N ASP A 74 -50.15 -30.84 24.05
CA ASP A 74 -50.75 -30.06 22.93
C ASP A 74 -50.03 -28.74 22.54
N ILE A 75 -49.08 -28.26 23.36
CA ILE A 75 -48.39 -26.97 23.10
C ILE A 75 -47.36 -27.07 21.94
N THR A 76 -46.85 -28.27 21.67
CA THR A 76 -45.80 -28.52 20.65
C THR A 76 -46.34 -28.87 19.26
N LEU A 77 -47.46 -29.59 19.12
CA LEU A 77 -47.97 -29.96 17.79
C LEU A 77 -48.67 -28.79 17.07
N GLY A 78 -49.58 -28.10 17.76
CA GLY A 78 -50.34 -26.99 17.17
C GLY A 78 -49.46 -25.83 16.69
N SER A 79 -48.37 -25.54 17.40
CA SER A 79 -47.40 -24.51 17.01
C SER A 79 -46.65 -24.90 15.72
N VAL A 80 -46.20 -26.17 15.60
CA VAL A 80 -45.50 -26.71 14.41
C VAL A 80 -46.41 -26.78 13.17
N ILE A 81 -47.67 -27.19 13.33
CA ILE A 81 -48.66 -27.22 12.23
C ILE A 81 -48.96 -25.78 11.75
N SER A 82 -49.16 -24.83 12.67
CA SER A 82 -49.41 -23.43 12.28
C SER A 82 -48.18 -22.76 11.62
N ALA A 83 -46.97 -23.11 12.05
CA ALA A 83 -45.72 -22.59 11.47
C ALA A 83 -45.47 -23.12 10.05
N SER A 84 -45.67 -24.42 9.83
CA SER A 84 -45.54 -25.05 8.51
C SER A 84 -46.58 -24.52 7.51
N ALA A 85 -47.84 -24.33 7.93
CA ALA A 85 -48.87 -23.68 7.12
C ALA A 85 -48.50 -22.22 6.73
N LYS A 86 -47.98 -21.42 7.68
CA LYS A 86 -47.48 -20.06 7.41
C LYS A 86 -46.30 -20.07 6.42
N ALA A 87 -45.37 -21.02 6.54
CA ALA A 87 -44.25 -21.18 5.62
C ALA A 87 -44.70 -21.58 4.20
N MET A 88 -45.65 -22.51 4.06
CA MET A 88 -46.22 -22.90 2.76
C MET A 88 -46.94 -21.72 2.08
N ARG A 89 -47.77 -20.96 2.81
CA ARG A 89 -48.42 -19.75 2.30
C ARG A 89 -47.39 -18.71 1.82
N MET A 90 -46.28 -18.53 2.54
CA MET A 90 -45.21 -17.62 2.10
C MET A 90 -44.50 -18.14 0.84
N LYS A 91 -44.16 -19.43 0.77
CA LYS A 91 -43.54 -20.06 -0.41
C LYS A 91 -44.42 -19.90 -1.66
N ALA A 92 -45.73 -20.15 -1.53
CA ALA A 92 -46.69 -19.93 -2.61
C ALA A 92 -46.75 -18.45 -3.05
N LYS A 93 -46.75 -17.52 -2.08
CA LYS A 93 -46.71 -16.07 -2.35
C LYS A 93 -45.46 -15.65 -3.12
N LEU A 94 -44.28 -16.14 -2.76
CA LEU A 94 -43.02 -15.85 -3.47
C LEU A 94 -43.02 -16.44 -4.89
N ASN A 95 -43.45 -17.69 -5.05
CA ASN A 95 -43.58 -18.33 -6.37
C ASN A 95 -44.54 -17.53 -7.28
N MET A 96 -45.67 -17.05 -6.76
CA MET A 96 -46.60 -16.21 -7.52
C MET A 96 -46.01 -14.84 -7.91
N MET A 97 -45.15 -14.25 -7.07
CA MET A 97 -44.41 -13.03 -7.46
C MET A 97 -43.43 -13.30 -8.61
N LEU A 98 -42.74 -14.44 -8.58
CA LEU A 98 -41.79 -14.85 -9.61
C LEU A 98 -42.47 -15.25 -10.93
N LEU A 99 -43.65 -15.89 -10.84
CA LEU A 99 -44.47 -16.24 -12.00
C LEU A 99 -45.02 -14.99 -12.68
N ARG A 100 -45.51 -14.01 -11.90
CA ARG A 100 -45.93 -12.68 -12.38
C ARG A 100 -44.76 -11.76 -12.79
N GLY A 101 -43.51 -12.26 -12.79
CA GLY A 101 -42.34 -11.51 -13.26
C GLY A 101 -42.00 -10.24 -12.46
N LEU A 102 -42.39 -10.15 -11.18
CA LEU A 102 -42.10 -8.98 -10.36
C LEU A 102 -40.58 -8.78 -10.24
N LYS A 103 -40.12 -7.56 -10.50
CA LYS A 103 -38.73 -7.16 -10.29
C LYS A 103 -38.37 -7.13 -8.78
N PRO A 104 -37.10 -7.37 -8.40
CA PRO A 104 -36.67 -7.40 -7.00
C PRO A 104 -37.02 -6.15 -6.18
N ASP A 105 -36.94 -4.95 -6.77
CA ASP A 105 -37.30 -3.67 -6.13
C ASP A 105 -38.78 -3.62 -5.69
N ARG A 106 -39.69 -4.17 -6.51
CA ARG A 106 -41.12 -4.27 -6.18
C ARG A 106 -41.38 -5.30 -5.09
N VAL A 107 -40.57 -6.36 -5.02
CA VAL A 107 -40.70 -7.39 -3.99
C VAL A 107 -40.16 -6.91 -2.64
N LEU A 108 -39.03 -6.19 -2.60
CA LEU A 108 -38.55 -5.51 -1.40
C LEU A 108 -39.64 -4.64 -0.76
N LYS A 109 -40.27 -3.77 -1.57
CA LYS A 109 -41.40 -2.92 -1.14
C LYS A 109 -42.59 -3.74 -0.63
N LYS A 110 -43.00 -4.80 -1.34
CA LYS A 110 -44.13 -5.66 -0.94
C LYS A 110 -43.87 -6.52 0.30
N LEU A 111 -42.61 -6.85 0.59
CA LEU A 111 -42.19 -7.59 1.78
C LEU A 111 -41.77 -6.68 2.95
N LYS A 112 -41.75 -5.35 2.74
CA LYS A 112 -41.26 -4.34 3.69
C LYS A 112 -39.84 -4.65 4.18
N VAL A 113 -38.94 -4.99 3.25
CA VAL A 113 -37.52 -5.28 3.55
C VAL A 113 -36.68 -4.05 3.22
N VAL A 114 -35.99 -3.54 4.22
CA VAL A 114 -35.08 -2.38 4.20
C VAL A 114 -33.71 -2.77 4.76
N ARG A 115 -33.66 -3.64 5.77
CA ARG A 115 -32.48 -4.12 6.49
C ARG A 115 -32.35 -5.64 6.41
N MET A 116 -31.14 -6.15 6.64
CA MET A 116 -30.81 -7.57 6.52
C MET A 116 -31.33 -8.36 7.73
N THR A 117 -31.59 -7.68 8.85
CA THR A 117 -32.24 -8.19 10.06
C THR A 117 -33.77 -8.18 9.99
N ASP A 118 -34.39 -7.62 8.95
CA ASP A 118 -35.86 -7.60 8.84
C ASP A 118 -36.41 -9.03 8.72
N LYS A 119 -37.51 -9.31 9.42
CA LYS A 119 -38.19 -10.62 9.47
C LYS A 119 -38.44 -11.27 8.09
N ASN A 120 -38.58 -10.46 7.04
CA ASN A 120 -38.83 -10.93 5.67
C ASN A 120 -37.57 -10.98 4.77
N PHE A 121 -36.39 -10.57 5.24
CA PHE A 121 -35.16 -10.58 4.45
C PHE A 121 -34.83 -11.99 3.92
N ASN A 122 -34.90 -13.02 4.76
CA ASN A 122 -34.68 -14.41 4.34
C ASN A 122 -35.71 -14.90 3.29
N ASN A 123 -36.94 -14.40 3.34
CA ASN A 123 -37.95 -14.68 2.31
C ASN A 123 -37.62 -13.96 0.99
N PHE A 124 -37.15 -12.71 1.08
CA PHE A 124 -36.66 -11.97 -0.09
C PHE A 124 -35.42 -12.62 -0.71
N ALA A 125 -34.44 -13.06 0.09
CA ALA A 125 -33.23 -13.72 -0.39
C ALA A 125 -33.53 -15.02 -1.16
N ARG A 126 -34.46 -15.84 -0.65
CA ARG A 126 -34.96 -17.03 -1.34
C ARG A 126 -35.63 -16.69 -2.68
N PHE A 127 -36.49 -15.67 -2.70
CA PHE A 127 -37.07 -15.16 -3.94
C PHE A 127 -36.00 -14.68 -4.92
N TYR A 128 -34.99 -13.95 -4.44
CA TYR A 128 -33.95 -13.39 -5.31
C TYR A 128 -33.06 -14.46 -5.93
N ALA A 129 -32.71 -15.51 -5.18
CA ALA A 129 -31.99 -16.65 -5.73
C ALA A 129 -32.75 -17.32 -6.88
N GLN A 130 -34.07 -17.53 -6.73
CA GLN A 130 -34.92 -18.07 -7.79
C GLN A 130 -35.08 -17.10 -8.97
N TYR A 131 -35.19 -15.79 -8.70
CA TYR A 131 -35.24 -14.75 -9.72
C TYR A 131 -33.95 -14.74 -10.56
N ARG A 132 -32.78 -14.74 -9.92
CA ARG A 132 -31.49 -14.78 -10.60
C ARG A 132 -31.36 -16.05 -11.44
N ALA A 133 -31.70 -17.23 -10.91
CA ALA A 133 -31.68 -18.48 -11.67
C ALA A 133 -32.60 -18.44 -12.91
N LYS A 134 -33.80 -17.86 -12.80
CA LYS A 134 -34.77 -17.75 -13.91
C LYS A 134 -34.36 -16.74 -14.99
N TYR A 135 -33.60 -15.71 -14.65
CA TYR A 135 -33.31 -14.58 -15.54
C TYR A 135 -31.83 -14.37 -15.89
N ALA A 136 -30.90 -15.17 -15.34
CA ALA A 136 -29.45 -15.04 -15.56
C ALA A 136 -29.05 -14.99 -17.05
N SER A 137 -29.58 -15.90 -17.88
CA SER A 137 -29.29 -15.95 -19.32
C SER A 137 -29.83 -14.77 -20.12
N LYS A 138 -30.78 -14.01 -19.56
CA LYS A 138 -31.41 -12.85 -20.22
C LYS A 138 -30.91 -11.50 -19.70
N LYS A 139 -30.18 -11.49 -18.59
CA LYS A 139 -29.66 -10.30 -17.90
C LYS A 139 -28.37 -10.66 -17.14
N PRO A 140 -27.19 -10.58 -17.79
CA PRO A 140 -25.92 -10.88 -17.13
C PRO A 140 -25.64 -9.94 -15.94
N ASP A 141 -26.02 -8.66 -16.06
CA ASP A 141 -25.75 -7.60 -15.07
C ASP A 141 -26.65 -7.63 -13.82
N LEU A 142 -27.24 -8.79 -13.49
CA LEU A 142 -28.03 -8.93 -12.27
C LEU A 142 -27.12 -8.96 -11.03
N PRO A 143 -27.46 -8.22 -9.95
CA PRO A 143 -26.72 -8.24 -8.69
C PRO A 143 -26.46 -9.66 -8.18
N THR A 144 -25.26 -9.94 -7.67
CA THR A 144 -24.84 -11.32 -7.35
C THR A 144 -25.65 -11.91 -6.19
N SER A 145 -25.96 -11.10 -5.18
CA SER A 145 -26.69 -11.48 -3.97
C SER A 145 -27.94 -10.61 -3.73
N ALA A 146 -28.80 -11.05 -2.80
CA ALA A 146 -29.96 -10.27 -2.37
C ALA A 146 -29.56 -8.99 -1.61
N GLU A 147 -28.39 -9.01 -0.95
CA GLU A 147 -27.81 -7.86 -0.25
C GLU A 147 -27.39 -6.77 -1.25
N ASP A 148 -26.78 -7.15 -2.37
CA ASP A 148 -26.40 -6.24 -3.45
C ASP A 148 -27.60 -5.46 -4.01
N VAL A 149 -28.78 -6.09 -4.10
CA VAL A 149 -30.03 -5.44 -4.56
C VAL A 149 -30.44 -4.28 -3.64
N ILE A 150 -30.18 -4.40 -2.34
CA ILE A 150 -30.49 -3.35 -1.35
C ILE A 150 -29.38 -2.30 -1.32
N LEU A 151 -28.11 -2.72 -1.35
CA LEU A 151 -26.97 -1.84 -1.08
C LEU A 151 -26.44 -1.10 -2.30
N LEU A 152 -26.32 -1.71 -3.47
CA LEU A 152 -25.75 -1.02 -4.65
C LEU A 152 -26.51 0.27 -5.03
N PRO A 153 -27.87 0.30 -5.01
CA PRO A 153 -28.59 1.55 -5.24
C PRO A 153 -28.37 2.59 -4.14
N LYS A 154 -28.18 2.15 -2.88
CA LYS A 154 -27.88 3.04 -1.75
C LYS A 154 -26.47 3.64 -1.86
N LEU A 155 -25.46 2.86 -2.23
CA LEU A 155 -24.10 3.37 -2.48
C LEU A 155 -24.12 4.49 -3.53
N LYS A 156 -24.81 4.28 -4.66
CA LYS A 156 -24.97 5.31 -5.71
C LYS A 156 -25.71 6.56 -5.20
N GLY A 157 -26.74 6.38 -4.38
CA GLY A 157 -27.47 7.48 -3.75
C GLY A 157 -26.59 8.30 -2.78
N TRP A 158 -25.83 7.61 -1.92
CA TRP A 158 -24.90 8.23 -0.98
C TRP A 158 -23.74 8.96 -1.68
N LEU A 159 -23.30 8.46 -2.84
CA LEU A 159 -22.29 9.11 -3.67
C LEU A 159 -22.83 10.42 -4.26
N GLY A 160 -24.08 10.42 -4.75
CA GLY A 160 -24.77 11.64 -5.19
C GLY A 160 -25.00 12.66 -4.05
N GLN A 161 -25.17 12.18 -2.82
CA GLN A 161 -25.22 12.98 -1.59
C GLN A 161 -23.84 13.38 -1.05
N ARG A 162 -22.75 12.92 -1.67
CA ARG A 162 -21.35 13.13 -1.25
C ARG A 162 -21.07 12.72 0.21
N LEU A 163 -21.69 11.64 0.68
CA LEU A 163 -21.46 11.17 2.05
C LEU A 163 -19.99 10.77 2.28
N LEU A 164 -19.49 11.03 3.48
CA LEU A 164 -18.14 10.62 3.86
C LEU A 164 -18.05 9.10 3.98
N PRO A 165 -16.91 8.45 3.65
CA PRO A 165 -16.71 7.02 3.86
C PRO A 165 -17.04 6.53 5.28
N SER A 166 -16.79 7.34 6.31
CA SER A 166 -17.18 7.08 7.70
C SER A 166 -18.70 7.02 7.91
N GLN A 167 -19.46 7.94 7.29
CA GLN A 167 -20.93 7.93 7.29
C GLN A 167 -21.49 6.74 6.50
N VAL A 168 -20.87 6.38 5.37
CA VAL A 168 -21.23 5.18 4.61
C VAL A 168 -20.98 3.91 5.42
N LYS A 169 -19.83 3.81 6.11
CA LYS A 169 -19.50 2.71 7.01
C LYS A 169 -20.51 2.58 8.17
N PHE A 170 -20.98 3.71 8.72
CA PHE A 170 -22.07 3.74 9.71
C PHE A 170 -23.39 3.23 9.11
N ASN A 171 -23.82 3.78 7.97
CA ASN A 171 -25.07 3.39 7.31
C ASN A 171 -25.08 1.91 6.88
N LEU A 172 -23.94 1.34 6.49
CA LEU A 172 -23.81 -0.10 6.18
C LEU A 172 -24.02 -0.98 7.42
N LYS A 173 -23.56 -0.53 8.60
CA LYS A 173 -23.83 -1.22 9.88
C LYS A 173 -25.30 -1.10 10.29
N GLU A 174 -25.91 0.08 10.15
CA GLU A 174 -27.34 0.32 10.43
C GLU A 174 -28.28 -0.56 9.59
N LEU A 175 -27.87 -0.91 8.37
CA LEU A 175 -28.59 -1.84 7.50
C LEU A 175 -28.34 -3.32 7.84
N ALA A 176 -27.46 -3.59 8.82
CA ALA A 176 -26.95 -4.89 9.18
C ALA A 176 -26.27 -5.64 8.02
N SER A 177 -25.49 -4.93 7.21
CA SER A 177 -24.70 -5.54 6.13
C SER A 177 -23.75 -6.60 6.67
N THR A 178 -23.74 -7.77 6.02
CA THR A 178 -22.87 -8.90 6.41
C THR A 178 -21.44 -8.72 5.90
N ASN A 179 -21.19 -7.79 4.98
CA ASN A 179 -19.87 -7.51 4.44
C ASN A 179 -19.65 -6.00 4.22
N VAL A 180 -19.62 -5.24 5.31
CA VAL A 180 -19.38 -3.78 5.32
C VAL A 180 -18.13 -3.40 4.51
N ASN A 181 -17.04 -4.18 4.58
CA ASN A 181 -15.79 -3.88 3.89
C ASN A 181 -15.93 -3.94 2.37
N LYS A 182 -16.62 -4.95 1.81
CA LYS A 182 -16.92 -5.04 0.37
C LYS A 182 -17.63 -3.78 -0.13
N TYR A 183 -18.72 -3.38 0.53
CA TYR A 183 -19.52 -2.24 0.06
C TYR A 183 -18.82 -0.89 0.30
N LEU A 184 -18.00 -0.78 1.34
CA LEU A 184 -17.16 0.41 1.55
C LEU A 184 -16.07 0.53 0.48
N GLN A 185 -15.43 -0.57 0.08
CA GLN A 185 -14.47 -0.57 -1.04
C GLN A 185 -15.14 -0.23 -2.38
N LEU A 186 -16.33 -0.78 -2.65
CA LEU A 186 -17.12 -0.42 -3.83
C LEU A 186 -17.49 1.07 -3.84
N TYR A 187 -17.83 1.64 -2.68
CA TYR A 187 -18.08 3.08 -2.56
C TYR A 187 -16.83 3.91 -2.83
N LEU A 188 -15.70 3.55 -2.21
CA LEU A 188 -14.44 4.28 -2.32
C LEU A 188 -13.95 4.39 -3.77
N LYS A 189 -14.12 3.31 -4.57
CA LYS A 189 -13.74 3.29 -5.99
C LYS A 189 -14.29 4.47 -6.80
N ASP A 190 -15.52 4.89 -6.53
CA ASP A 190 -16.17 6.01 -7.23
C ASP A 190 -16.12 7.32 -6.43
N ALA A 191 -15.85 7.25 -5.12
CA ALA A 191 -15.78 8.40 -4.22
C ALA A 191 -14.47 9.20 -4.29
N ASP A 192 -13.38 8.61 -4.81
CA ASP A 192 -12.07 9.26 -4.99
C ASP A 192 -12.20 10.70 -5.56
N ASN A 193 -12.81 10.85 -6.73
CA ASN A 193 -12.90 12.16 -7.42
C ASN A 193 -14.05 13.05 -6.91
N ILE A 194 -15.10 12.46 -6.33
CA ILE A 194 -16.36 13.15 -5.98
C ILE A 194 -16.35 13.68 -4.55
N VAL A 195 -15.72 12.95 -3.63
CA VAL A 195 -15.73 13.22 -2.19
C VAL A 195 -14.31 13.43 -1.66
N ILE A 196 -13.37 12.54 -1.97
CA ILE A 196 -12.05 12.53 -1.32
C ILE A 196 -11.17 13.66 -1.86
N LEU A 197 -10.91 13.70 -3.17
CA LEU A 197 -10.01 14.67 -3.81
C LEU A 197 -10.33 16.14 -3.46
N PRO A 198 -11.59 16.61 -3.46
CA PRO A 198 -11.93 17.97 -3.01
C PRO A 198 -11.53 18.27 -1.55
N MET A 199 -11.56 17.27 -0.66
CA MET A 199 -11.11 17.42 0.72
C MET A 199 -9.59 17.48 0.81
N LEU A 200 -8.87 16.66 0.03
CA LEU A 200 -7.40 16.71 -0.02
C LEU A 200 -6.90 18.07 -0.48
N GLU A 201 -7.50 18.63 -1.53
CA GLU A 201 -7.18 19.96 -2.06
C GLU A 201 -7.47 21.06 -1.02
N ARG A 202 -8.59 20.97 -0.31
CA ARG A 202 -8.91 21.90 0.80
C ARG A 202 -7.85 21.82 1.92
N TRP A 203 -7.45 20.62 2.34
CA TRP A 203 -6.45 20.44 3.40
C TRP A 203 -5.05 20.86 2.95
N LYS A 204 -4.70 20.64 1.68
CA LYS A 204 -3.47 21.16 1.04
C LYS A 204 -3.40 22.67 1.12
N GLY A 205 -4.48 23.37 0.79
CA GLY A 205 -4.58 24.83 0.91
C GLY A 205 -4.40 25.36 2.34
N GLN A 206 -4.69 24.55 3.35
CA GLN A 206 -4.53 24.91 4.77
C GLN A 206 -3.09 24.73 5.32
N LYS A 207 -2.18 24.14 4.54
CA LYS A 207 -0.76 23.91 4.92
C LYS A 207 -0.58 23.18 6.26
N ILE A 208 -1.42 22.16 6.51
CA ILE A 208 -1.40 21.37 7.76
C ILE A 208 -0.19 20.43 7.86
N LEU A 209 0.11 19.91 9.06
CA LEU A 209 1.17 18.92 9.21
C LEU A 209 0.78 17.57 8.57
N PRO A 210 1.73 16.76 8.08
CA PRO A 210 1.46 15.41 7.59
C PRO A 210 0.69 14.53 8.61
N SER A 211 0.95 14.66 9.91
CA SER A 211 0.19 13.96 10.96
C SER A 211 -1.27 14.41 11.05
N GLN A 212 -1.54 15.72 10.90
CA GLN A 212 -2.90 16.26 10.83
C GLN A 212 -3.61 15.78 9.57
N PHE A 213 -2.94 15.77 8.41
CA PHE A 213 -3.51 15.25 7.16
C PHE A 213 -3.86 13.76 7.28
N LYS A 214 -3.00 12.94 7.90
CA LYS A 214 -3.28 11.53 8.20
C LYS A 214 -4.48 11.35 9.13
N ASN A 215 -4.61 12.18 10.16
CA ASN A 215 -5.76 12.13 11.07
C ASN A 215 -7.07 12.49 10.34
N ASN A 216 -7.06 13.55 9.53
CA ASN A 216 -8.21 13.95 8.73
C ASN A 216 -8.68 12.84 7.77
N LEU A 217 -7.75 12.09 7.15
CA LEU A 217 -8.07 10.90 6.34
C LEU A 217 -8.78 9.80 7.15
N ASN A 218 -8.27 9.53 8.36
CA ASN A 218 -8.87 8.53 9.27
C ASN A 218 -10.29 8.94 9.69
N GLU A 219 -10.51 10.22 10.01
CA GLU A 219 -11.81 10.78 10.42
C GLU A 219 -12.88 10.67 9.32
N ILE A 220 -12.51 10.93 8.06
CA ILE A 220 -13.42 10.71 6.92
C ILE A 220 -13.61 9.23 6.58
N GLY A 221 -12.87 8.32 7.22
CA GLY A 221 -13.01 6.87 7.07
C GLY A 221 -12.19 6.24 5.95
N VAL A 222 -11.15 6.93 5.45
CA VAL A 222 -10.18 6.36 4.50
C VAL A 222 -9.19 5.48 5.27
N THR A 223 -9.21 4.17 5.02
CA THR A 223 -8.40 3.19 5.77
C THR A 223 -7.02 2.95 5.18
N ASP A 224 -6.87 2.99 3.85
CA ASP A 224 -5.56 3.05 3.21
C ASP A 224 -5.18 4.51 2.98
N THR A 225 -4.34 5.03 3.87
CA THR A 225 -3.86 6.41 3.81
C THR A 225 -2.60 6.56 2.95
N THR A 226 -1.96 5.45 2.54
CA THR A 226 -0.62 5.45 1.94
C THR A 226 -0.56 6.29 0.66
N ARG A 227 -1.41 5.96 -0.32
CA ARG A 227 -1.55 6.68 -1.60
C ARG A 227 -1.83 8.17 -1.40
N TYR A 228 -2.63 8.52 -0.40
CA TYR A 228 -3.02 9.89 -0.11
C TYR A 228 -1.94 10.69 0.61
N MET A 229 -1.20 10.05 1.51
CA MET A 229 0.01 10.62 2.13
C MET A 229 1.09 10.88 1.08
N GLU A 230 1.35 9.94 0.17
CA GLU A 230 2.30 10.14 -0.92
C GLU A 230 1.90 11.29 -1.86
N TRP A 231 0.60 11.37 -2.21
CA TRP A 231 0.08 12.48 -2.99
C TRP A 231 0.28 13.80 -2.24
N TYR A 232 -0.03 13.85 -0.95
CA TYR A 232 0.12 15.04 -0.12
C TYR A 232 1.57 15.53 -0.05
N MET A 233 2.50 14.62 0.24
CA MET A 233 3.93 14.95 0.30
C MET A 233 4.43 15.49 -1.05
N ARG A 234 4.01 14.89 -2.17
CA ARG A 234 4.35 15.35 -3.53
C ARG A 234 3.74 16.70 -3.93
N ASN A 235 2.65 17.13 -3.30
CA ASN A 235 1.89 18.33 -3.68
C ASN A 235 1.95 19.48 -2.64
N GLY A 236 2.95 19.48 -1.76
CA GLY A 236 3.21 20.58 -0.82
C GLY A 236 3.44 20.17 0.63
N GLY A 237 3.16 18.90 0.99
CA GLY A 237 3.52 18.35 2.30
C GLY A 237 5.04 18.38 2.56
N ASP A 238 5.84 18.19 1.51
CA ASP A 238 7.30 18.31 1.58
C ASP A 238 7.77 19.71 1.99
N ASP A 239 7.23 20.76 1.38
CA ASP A 239 7.58 22.16 1.69
C ASP A 239 7.37 22.51 3.17
N ILE A 240 6.30 21.97 3.77
CA ILE A 240 5.94 22.17 5.17
C ILE A 240 6.95 21.49 6.10
N VAL A 241 7.39 20.28 5.75
CA VAL A 241 8.46 19.57 6.47
C VAL A 241 9.79 20.31 6.31
N MET A 242 10.12 20.75 5.10
CA MET A 242 11.35 21.51 4.80
C MET A 242 11.37 22.89 5.46
N ALA A 243 10.21 23.51 5.72
CA ALA A 243 10.10 24.73 6.52
C ALA A 243 10.37 24.46 8.02
N LYS A 244 9.85 23.35 8.57
CA LYS A 244 10.15 22.93 9.95
C LYS A 244 11.63 22.60 10.13
N LEU A 245 12.23 21.86 9.20
CA LEU A 245 13.66 21.52 9.23
C LEU A 245 14.55 22.77 9.18
N ARG A 246 14.28 23.72 8.28
CA ARG A 246 14.98 25.01 8.24
C ARG A 246 14.89 25.76 9.57
N LYS A 247 13.73 25.75 10.23
CA LYS A 247 13.56 26.36 11.56
C LYS A 247 14.39 25.62 12.62
N TRP A 248 14.38 24.29 12.63
CA TRP A 248 15.17 23.49 13.58
C TRP A 248 16.68 23.69 13.42
N VAL A 249 17.19 23.90 12.20
CA VAL A 249 18.60 24.30 11.98
C VAL A 249 18.90 25.65 12.61
N SER A 250 18.00 26.64 12.50
CA SER A 250 18.19 27.95 13.15
C SER A 250 18.00 27.93 14.67
N GLU A 251 17.30 26.93 15.20
CA GLU A 251 17.12 26.67 16.64
C GLU A 251 18.24 25.77 17.22
N ASP A 252 19.26 25.41 16.43
CA ASP A 252 20.34 24.46 16.76
C ASP A 252 19.84 23.15 17.40
N VAL A 253 18.73 22.61 16.87
CA VAL A 253 18.11 21.41 17.45
C VAL A 253 19.07 20.21 17.27
N PRO A 254 19.40 19.48 18.36
CA PRO A 254 20.35 18.38 18.30
C PRO A 254 19.92 17.24 17.38
N MET A 255 20.89 16.64 16.70
CA MET A 255 20.70 15.66 15.61
C MET A 255 19.92 14.42 16.06
N GLU A 256 20.19 13.95 17.26
CA GLU A 256 19.54 12.80 17.91
C GLU A 256 18.02 12.98 18.09
N ASN A 257 17.54 14.22 18.15
CA ASN A 257 16.12 14.53 18.33
C ASN A 257 15.33 14.63 17.01
N ILE A 258 16.01 14.58 15.86
CA ILE A 258 15.40 14.95 14.56
C ILE A 258 14.47 13.88 14.03
N VAL A 259 14.83 12.60 14.15
CA VAL A 259 13.98 11.48 13.75
C VAL A 259 12.64 11.55 14.51
N THR A 260 12.69 11.64 15.84
CA THR A 260 11.50 11.74 16.69
C THR A 260 10.68 13.01 16.42
N LYS A 261 11.31 14.13 16.06
CA LYS A 261 10.59 15.35 15.66
C LYS A 261 9.90 15.20 14.29
N LEU A 262 10.52 14.50 13.32
CA LEU A 262 9.94 14.19 12.01
C LEU A 262 8.75 13.23 12.14
N GLU A 263 8.89 12.17 12.94
CA GLU A 263 7.82 11.22 13.25
C GLU A 263 6.61 11.91 13.89
N LYS A 264 6.83 12.81 14.86
CA LYS A 264 5.77 13.59 15.52
C LYS A 264 4.99 14.50 14.56
N ILE A 265 5.61 15.01 13.50
CA ILE A 265 4.90 15.76 12.45
C ILE A 265 4.32 14.86 11.35
N GLY A 266 4.47 13.53 11.46
CA GLY A 266 3.81 12.53 10.61
C GLY A 266 4.58 12.13 9.34
N VAL A 267 5.89 12.35 9.30
CA VAL A 267 6.75 11.88 8.20
C VAL A 267 6.98 10.37 8.34
N LEU A 268 6.73 9.60 7.26
CA LEU A 268 6.88 8.15 7.24
C LEU A 268 8.31 7.70 6.88
N ASP A 269 8.89 8.28 5.82
CA ASP A 269 10.30 8.10 5.48
C ASP A 269 11.08 9.36 5.88
N THR A 270 11.92 9.22 6.90
CA THR A 270 12.74 10.30 7.45
C THR A 270 14.09 10.45 6.74
N THR A 271 14.51 9.47 5.93
CA THR A 271 15.90 9.31 5.44
C THR A 271 16.42 10.58 4.76
N LYS A 272 15.76 11.02 3.69
CA LYS A 272 16.16 12.21 2.92
C LYS A 272 16.18 13.50 3.76
N TYR A 273 15.32 13.58 4.78
CA TYR A 273 15.21 14.76 5.64
C TYR A 273 16.32 14.79 6.69
N VAL A 274 16.67 13.63 7.25
CA VAL A 274 17.79 13.45 8.18
C VAL A 274 19.12 13.76 7.49
N ASP A 275 19.31 13.30 6.25
CA ASP A 275 20.50 13.60 5.46
C ASP A 275 20.61 15.10 5.13
N TRP A 276 19.53 15.70 4.64
CA TRP A 276 19.46 17.14 4.38
C TRP A 276 19.75 17.97 5.64
N TYR A 277 19.22 17.54 6.79
CA TYR A 277 19.39 18.24 8.06
C TYR A 277 20.83 18.15 8.57
N ARG A 278 21.43 16.96 8.51
CA ARG A 278 22.85 16.72 8.85
C ARG A 278 23.76 17.66 8.06
N GLU A 279 23.58 17.71 6.74
CA GLU A 279 24.34 18.61 5.86
C GLU A 279 24.07 20.08 6.18
N SER A 280 22.82 20.45 6.49
CA SER A 280 22.46 21.83 6.80
C SER A 280 23.07 22.36 8.10
N ILE A 281 23.16 21.54 9.16
CA ILE A 281 23.89 21.90 10.39
C ILE A 281 25.39 22.08 10.10
N ILE A 282 26.00 21.16 9.34
CA ILE A 282 27.43 21.27 8.98
C ILE A 282 27.66 22.57 8.20
N MET A 283 26.81 22.89 7.22
CA MET A 283 26.89 24.14 6.46
C MET A 283 26.65 25.39 7.30
N ALA A 284 25.80 25.34 8.33
CA ALA A 284 25.64 26.43 9.29
C ALA A 284 26.92 26.65 10.12
N LYS A 285 27.54 25.56 10.63
CA LYS A 285 28.82 25.62 11.35
C LYS A 285 29.97 26.12 10.47
N LEU A 286 30.05 25.69 9.22
CA LEU A 286 31.04 26.18 8.26
C LEU A 286 30.89 27.68 7.98
N ARG A 287 29.66 28.19 7.78
CA ARG A 287 29.41 29.64 7.61
C ARG A 287 29.83 30.43 8.84
N LYS A 288 29.56 29.91 10.05
CA LYS A 288 30.00 30.54 11.30
C LYS A 288 31.52 30.57 11.42
N TRP A 289 32.21 29.45 11.18
CA TRP A 289 33.67 29.40 11.19
C TRP A 289 34.30 30.30 10.13
N LEU A 290 33.64 30.48 8.99
CA LEU A 290 34.06 31.39 7.92
C LEU A 290 34.00 32.85 8.38
N SER A 291 32.94 33.26 9.10
CA SER A 291 32.84 34.59 9.72
C SER A 291 33.77 34.78 10.93
N GLU A 292 34.12 33.68 11.62
CA GLU A 292 35.14 33.64 12.68
C GLU A 292 36.57 33.49 12.13
N ASP A 293 36.75 33.50 10.80
CA ASP A 293 38.04 33.46 10.12
C ASP A 293 38.92 32.24 10.48
N VAL A 294 38.28 31.10 10.77
CA VAL A 294 38.96 29.87 11.23
C VAL A 294 39.85 29.30 10.10
N PRO A 295 41.14 28.99 10.37
CA PRO A 295 42.02 28.34 9.38
C PRO A 295 41.47 26.99 8.90
N VAL A 296 41.66 26.67 7.61
CA VAL A 296 41.11 25.44 7.00
C VAL A 296 41.68 24.16 7.64
N GLU A 297 42.91 24.21 8.13
CA GLU A 297 43.56 23.15 8.90
C GLU A 297 42.79 22.83 10.20
N ASN A 298 42.23 23.87 10.84
CA ASN A 298 41.38 23.73 12.02
C ASN A 298 39.94 23.31 11.67
N VAL A 299 39.46 23.59 10.44
CA VAL A 299 38.13 23.15 9.99
C VAL A 299 38.06 21.62 9.88
N ILE A 300 39.10 20.95 9.41
CA ILE A 300 39.14 19.48 9.30
C ILE A 300 38.92 18.84 10.68
N SER A 301 39.74 19.21 11.67
CA SER A 301 39.61 18.65 13.02
C SER A 301 38.32 19.06 13.74
N LYS A 302 37.75 20.24 13.44
CA LYS A 302 36.41 20.63 13.93
C LYS A 302 35.28 19.81 13.28
N LEU A 303 35.40 19.40 12.01
CA LEU A 303 34.45 18.53 11.33
C LEU A 303 34.49 17.09 11.88
N GLU A 304 35.69 16.55 12.07
CA GLU A 304 35.90 15.21 12.65
C GLU A 304 35.32 15.10 14.07
N LYS A 305 35.53 16.14 14.90
CA LYS A 305 34.95 16.24 16.26
C LYS A 305 33.42 16.27 16.31
N ILE A 306 32.74 16.60 15.20
CA ILE A 306 31.27 16.53 15.09
C ILE A 306 30.80 15.30 14.28
N GLY A 307 31.67 14.30 14.11
CA GLY A 307 31.33 13.01 13.49
C GLY A 307 31.29 13.00 11.96
N VAL A 308 31.90 13.99 11.29
CA VAL A 308 31.99 14.02 9.82
C VAL A 308 33.22 13.23 9.37
N THR A 309 32.99 12.05 8.80
CA THR A 309 34.06 11.14 8.32
C THR A 309 34.61 11.54 6.95
N ASP A 310 33.76 11.88 5.98
CA ASP A 310 34.20 12.50 4.73
C ASP A 310 34.08 14.03 4.80
N THR A 311 35.21 14.67 5.13
CA THR A 311 35.34 16.13 5.17
C THR A 311 35.49 16.77 3.79
N THR A 312 35.69 15.99 2.72
CA THR A 312 36.19 16.47 1.42
C THR A 312 35.31 17.55 0.79
N LYS A 313 33.99 17.30 0.68
CA LYS A 313 33.06 18.27 0.07
C LYS A 313 32.94 19.56 0.89
N PHE A 314 33.03 19.44 2.21
CA PHE A 314 32.90 20.55 3.16
C PHE A 314 34.14 21.43 3.17
N VAL A 315 35.33 20.84 3.12
CA VAL A 315 36.61 21.54 2.99
C VAL A 315 36.73 22.21 1.62
N GLU A 316 36.37 21.50 0.52
CA GLU A 316 36.31 22.12 -0.82
C GLU A 316 35.37 23.34 -0.84
N TRP A 317 34.21 23.26 -0.19
CA TRP A 317 33.30 24.39 -0.08
C TRP A 317 33.90 25.54 0.75
N TYR A 318 34.50 25.23 1.91
CA TYR A 318 35.09 26.24 2.80
C TYR A 318 36.20 27.03 2.10
N MET A 319 37.14 26.33 1.45
CA MET A 319 38.24 26.97 0.71
C MET A 319 37.76 27.82 -0.48
N ARG A 320 36.65 27.44 -1.13
CA ARG A 320 36.05 28.22 -2.24
C ARG A 320 35.39 29.52 -1.79
N ASN A 321 34.98 29.63 -0.52
CA ASN A 321 34.22 30.78 -0.01
C ASN A 321 35.00 31.63 1.01
N GLY A 322 36.22 31.21 1.39
CA GLY A 322 37.07 31.91 2.35
C GLY A 322 38.37 32.45 1.76
N ARG A 323 39.38 32.63 2.62
CA ARG A 323 40.71 33.17 2.28
C ARG A 323 41.39 32.46 1.10
N ASP A 324 41.14 31.17 0.91
CA ASP A 324 41.71 30.37 -0.17
C ASP A 324 41.06 30.62 -1.54
N ALA A 325 39.90 31.31 -1.62
CA ALA A 325 39.12 31.46 -2.85
C ALA A 325 39.94 31.99 -4.06
N PRO A 326 40.84 32.98 -3.92
CA PRO A 326 41.70 33.43 -5.02
C PRO A 326 42.69 32.37 -5.48
N VAL A 327 43.21 31.54 -4.56
CA VAL A 327 44.10 30.42 -4.89
C VAL A 327 43.30 29.32 -5.61
N ILE A 328 42.12 28.97 -5.09
CA ILE A 328 41.20 28.01 -5.71
C ILE A 328 40.81 28.42 -7.14
N ALA A 329 40.57 29.71 -7.40
CA ALA A 329 40.29 30.22 -8.74
C ALA A 329 41.50 30.06 -9.69
N LYS A 330 42.72 30.33 -9.23
CA LYS A 330 43.97 30.07 -10.00
C LYS A 330 44.14 28.59 -10.30
N LEU A 331 43.89 27.72 -9.32
CA LEU A 331 43.95 26.25 -9.48
C LEU A 331 42.97 25.77 -10.55
N GLN A 332 41.71 26.19 -10.48
CA GLN A 332 40.70 25.81 -11.48
C GLN A 332 41.09 26.29 -12.89
N LYS A 333 41.65 27.51 -13.03
CA LYS A 333 42.16 28.01 -14.31
C LYS A 333 43.30 27.14 -14.85
N TRP A 334 44.29 26.79 -14.03
CA TRP A 334 45.43 25.97 -14.45
C TRP A 334 45.03 24.53 -14.78
N VAL A 335 44.14 23.91 -13.99
CA VAL A 335 43.54 22.61 -14.31
C VAL A 335 42.85 22.67 -15.67
N ASN A 336 42.01 23.69 -15.92
CA ASN A 336 41.31 23.86 -17.19
C ASN A 336 42.25 24.06 -18.38
N GLN A 337 43.42 24.70 -18.18
CA GLN A 337 44.46 24.94 -19.17
C GLN A 337 45.28 23.70 -19.57
N GLY A 338 45.12 22.55 -18.91
CA GLY A 338 45.87 21.34 -19.25
C GLY A 338 46.92 20.92 -18.23
N LEU A 339 47.21 21.74 -17.22
CA LEU A 339 48.32 21.48 -16.30
C LEU A 339 48.01 20.27 -15.40
N TYR A 340 49.02 19.40 -15.24
CA TYR A 340 48.94 18.22 -14.36
C TYR A 340 49.45 18.54 -12.94
N PRO A 341 49.11 17.75 -11.90
CA PRO A 341 49.26 18.17 -10.51
C PRO A 341 50.66 18.66 -10.10
N PRO A 342 51.78 17.98 -10.42
CA PRO A 342 53.14 18.52 -10.27
C PRO A 342 53.38 19.93 -10.83
N GLN A 343 52.91 20.24 -12.05
CA GLN A 343 53.06 21.59 -12.64
C GLN A 343 52.27 22.65 -11.87
N ILE A 344 51.09 22.26 -11.35
CA ILE A 344 50.24 23.12 -10.54
C ILE A 344 50.92 23.43 -9.20
N VAL A 345 51.53 22.43 -8.55
CA VAL A 345 52.30 22.62 -7.31
C VAL A 345 53.51 23.51 -7.53
N ALA A 346 54.26 23.31 -8.62
CA ALA A 346 55.38 24.18 -9.00
C ALA A 346 54.94 25.64 -9.23
N LYS A 347 53.79 25.87 -9.89
CA LYS A 347 53.24 27.23 -10.03
C LYS A 347 52.77 27.84 -8.70
N LEU A 348 52.17 27.05 -7.79
CA LEU A 348 51.84 27.55 -6.45
C LEU A 348 53.10 28.02 -5.70
N GLN A 349 54.18 27.23 -5.74
CA GLN A 349 55.49 27.59 -5.17
C GLN A 349 56.02 28.91 -5.75
N GLN A 350 56.03 29.06 -7.08
CA GLN A 350 56.47 30.28 -7.76
C GLN A 350 55.63 31.52 -7.38
N THR A 351 54.35 31.35 -7.07
CA THR A 351 53.49 32.45 -6.59
C THR A 351 53.61 32.76 -5.09
N GLY A 352 54.57 32.15 -4.37
CA GLY A 352 54.75 32.35 -2.93
C GLY A 352 53.62 31.78 -2.07
N THR A 353 52.82 30.85 -2.59
CA THR A 353 51.70 30.27 -1.84
C THR A 353 52.24 29.34 -0.74
N THR A 354 52.03 29.70 0.52
CA THR A 354 52.41 28.89 1.69
C THR A 354 51.37 27.80 1.99
N GLY A 355 51.73 26.79 2.80
CA GLY A 355 50.79 25.75 3.25
C GLY A 355 50.33 24.78 2.14
N LEU A 356 51.15 24.56 1.12
CA LEU A 356 50.82 23.84 -0.13
C LEU A 356 50.05 22.51 0.06
N GLN A 357 50.39 21.77 1.11
CA GLN A 357 49.78 20.47 1.46
C GLN A 357 48.25 20.50 1.46
N ARG A 358 47.62 21.57 1.95
CA ARG A 358 46.15 21.68 2.02
C ARG A 358 45.46 21.72 0.65
N TYR A 359 46.17 22.14 -0.40
CA TYR A 359 45.63 22.16 -1.76
C TYR A 359 45.79 20.81 -2.47
N PHE A 360 46.64 19.88 -2.01
CA PHE A 360 46.95 18.66 -2.76
C PHE A 360 45.70 17.79 -3.02
N LYS A 361 44.84 17.61 -2.00
CA LYS A 361 43.56 16.89 -2.15
C LYS A 361 42.63 17.59 -3.16
N VAL A 362 42.57 18.92 -3.11
CA VAL A 362 41.73 19.74 -3.99
C VAL A 362 42.22 19.70 -5.45
N ILE A 363 43.54 19.77 -5.67
CA ILE A 363 44.18 19.66 -6.99
C ILE A 363 43.90 18.27 -7.58
N GLY A 364 44.11 17.20 -6.79
CA GLY A 364 43.81 15.83 -7.20
C GLY A 364 42.34 15.67 -7.63
N ASN A 365 41.40 16.17 -6.82
CA ASN A 365 39.97 16.11 -7.12
C ASN A 365 39.58 16.91 -8.38
N MET A 366 40.10 18.13 -8.55
CA MET A 366 39.83 18.94 -9.75
C MET A 366 40.39 18.28 -11.02
N TYR A 367 41.62 17.77 -10.95
CA TYR A 367 42.26 17.09 -12.07
C TYR A 367 41.53 15.80 -12.42
N GLY A 368 41.19 14.96 -11.44
CA GLY A 368 40.42 13.73 -11.64
C GLY A 368 39.03 13.99 -12.26
N LYS A 369 38.30 15.00 -11.77
CA LYS A 369 37.02 15.45 -12.36
C LYS A 369 37.19 15.82 -13.85
N ARG A 370 38.25 16.57 -14.20
CA ARG A 370 38.55 16.95 -15.60
C ARG A 370 38.95 15.77 -16.47
N GLN A 371 39.73 14.81 -15.96
CA GLN A 371 40.07 13.60 -16.72
C GLN A 371 38.82 12.74 -16.99
N ALA A 372 37.94 12.56 -15.99
CA ALA A 372 36.68 11.85 -16.18
C ALA A 372 35.76 12.53 -17.21
N GLU A 373 35.75 13.86 -17.27
CA GLU A 373 35.02 14.62 -18.29
C GLU A 373 35.64 14.45 -19.69
N LEU A 374 36.96 14.56 -19.82
CA LEU A 374 37.67 14.35 -21.09
C LEU A 374 37.47 12.93 -21.63
N SER A 375 37.48 11.90 -20.78
CA SER A 375 37.19 10.52 -21.18
C SER A 375 35.75 10.36 -21.68
N ARG A 376 34.74 10.97 -21.02
CA ARG A 376 33.36 10.95 -21.52
C ARG A 376 33.21 11.64 -22.87
N ARG A 377 33.91 12.76 -23.09
CA ARG A 377 33.93 13.50 -24.37
C ARG A 377 34.70 12.79 -25.51
N ARG A 378 35.39 11.68 -25.22
CA ARG A 378 36.10 10.84 -26.20
C ARG A 378 35.42 9.48 -26.44
N GLY A 379 34.39 9.15 -25.67
CA GLY A 379 33.60 7.93 -25.80
C GLY A 379 32.24 8.12 -26.49
N ASN A 380 31.95 9.37 -26.88
CA ASN A 380 30.93 9.78 -27.85
C ASN A 380 31.64 10.33 -29.09
#